data_AF-A0A0K1EL83-F1
#
_entry.id   AF-A0A0K1EL83-F1
#
_cell.length_a   1.000
_cell.length_b   1.000
_cell.length_c   1.000
_cell.angle_alpha   90.00
_cell.angle_beta   90.00
_cell.angle_gamma   90.00
#
_symmetry.space_group_name_H-M   'P 1'
#
loop_
_entity.id
_entity.type
_entity.pdbx_description
1 polymer ?
#
loop_
_entity_poly.entity_id
_entity_poly.type
_entity_poly.pdbx_seq_one_letter_code
_entity_poly.pdbx_strand_id
1 'polypeptide(L)'
;MGKAEQPKATGTPASGAPAERTSTAITGGASPATTPTTTAPLTPMTDEKAAPKDLLFVHSPSDDGQGLRVIRKREDRLELGEIRALQEGRPVHGEVVRLRQRDEHERLFDVEVMVDAPGTQGRSGPAQVATDAYRSNWDAIFGRPGHGGSSAPN
;
A
#
# COMPACT_ATOMS: atom_id res chain seq x y z
N MET A 1 -59.37 17.64 -12.69
CA MET A 1 -58.13 18.44 -12.78
C MET A 1 -56.95 17.55 -12.41
N GLY A 2 -55.85 17.33 -13.14
CA GLY A 2 -55.37 17.53 -14.52
C GLY A 2 -54.08 16.67 -14.57
N LYS A 3 -54.07 15.57 -15.34
CA LYS A 3 -53.38 15.37 -16.63
C LYS A 3 -51.89 15.81 -16.72
N ALA A 4 -51.10 14.82 -17.18
CA ALA A 4 -49.90 14.90 -18.05
C ALA A 4 -48.58 15.34 -17.37
N GLU A 5 -47.37 14.98 -17.79
CA GLU A 5 -46.85 14.26 -18.96
C GLU A 5 -45.35 14.00 -18.67
N GLN A 6 -44.79 12.86 -19.08
CA GLN A 6 -43.36 12.83 -19.45
C GLN A 6 -43.25 13.28 -20.91
N PRO A 7 -42.13 13.90 -21.32
CA PRO A 7 -41.39 13.23 -22.37
C PRO A 7 -39.85 13.30 -22.30
N LYS A 8 -39.29 12.32 -23.00
CA LYS A 8 -37.93 11.99 -23.42
C LYS A 8 -37.39 12.93 -24.52
N ALA A 9 -36.06 12.89 -24.70
CA ALA A 9 -35.24 13.18 -25.91
C ALA A 9 -34.29 14.40 -25.77
N THR A 10 -32.97 14.21 -25.80
CA THR A 10 -32.05 14.08 -26.96
C THR A 10 -31.74 15.45 -27.60
N GLY A 11 -30.45 15.82 -27.68
CA GLY A 11 -29.99 16.80 -28.68
C GLY A 11 -28.78 17.67 -28.31
N THR A 12 -27.56 17.15 -28.52
CA THR A 12 -26.41 17.91 -29.06
C THR A 12 -26.70 18.15 -30.55
N PRO A 13 -26.45 19.33 -31.17
CA PRO A 13 -25.12 19.76 -31.66
C PRO A 13 -24.92 21.29 -31.60
N ALA A 14 -23.74 21.88 -31.70
CA ALA A 14 -22.82 22.03 -32.84
C ALA A 14 -21.72 23.03 -32.33
N SER A 15 -20.62 23.39 -32.96
CA SER A 15 -20.09 23.31 -34.32
C SER A 15 -18.65 23.80 -34.21
N GLY A 16 -17.71 23.23 -34.96
CA GLY A 16 -16.35 23.76 -35.03
C GLY A 16 -15.31 22.86 -35.72
N ALA A 17 -15.65 22.27 -36.86
CA ALA A 17 -14.68 21.88 -37.89
C ALA A 17 -14.43 23.12 -38.81
N PRO A 18 -13.49 23.15 -39.80
CA PRO A 18 -12.73 22.03 -40.36
C PRO A 18 -11.24 22.35 -40.69
N ALA A 19 -10.45 21.31 -41.02
CA ALA A 19 -9.38 21.43 -42.01
C ALA A 19 -8.94 20.03 -42.46
N GLU A 20 -9.66 19.47 -43.43
CA GLU A 20 -9.07 18.48 -44.34
C GLU A 20 -8.20 19.19 -45.36
N ARG A 21 -6.99 18.68 -45.61
CA ARG A 21 -6.34 18.77 -46.92
C ARG A 21 -5.55 17.49 -47.20
N THR A 22 -6.12 16.69 -48.08
CA THR A 22 -5.52 15.58 -48.82
C THR A 22 -4.57 16.12 -49.88
N SER A 23 -3.36 15.57 -50.03
CA SER A 23 -2.61 15.59 -51.31
C SER A 23 -1.46 14.58 -51.36
N THR A 24 -1.77 13.44 -51.98
CA THR A 24 -1.08 12.64 -52.99
C THR A 24 0.42 12.88 -53.33
N ALA A 25 1.21 11.83 -53.04
CA ALA A 25 2.30 11.16 -53.79
C ALA A 25 3.26 11.89 -54.76
N ILE A 26 4.56 11.60 -54.58
CA ILE A 26 5.58 11.34 -55.62
C ILE A 26 6.48 10.19 -55.10
N THR A 27 6.47 8.98 -55.68
CA THR A 27 7.32 8.43 -56.77
C THR A 27 8.83 8.69 -56.64
N GLY A 28 9.60 7.60 -56.50
CA GLY A 28 10.98 7.51 -56.99
C GLY A 28 11.92 6.62 -56.16
N GLY A 29 12.33 5.47 -56.71
CA GLY A 29 13.64 4.86 -56.42
C GLY A 29 13.62 3.46 -55.82
N ALA A 30 13.90 2.46 -56.64
CA ALA A 30 14.07 1.06 -56.25
C ALA A 30 15.54 0.70 -55.95
N SER A 31 15.71 -0.23 -55.01
CA SER A 31 16.74 -1.30 -54.91
C SER A 31 18.19 -0.95 -54.51
N PRO A 32 19.00 -1.95 -54.05
CA PRO A 32 18.70 -3.01 -53.08
C PRO A 32 19.82 -3.21 -52.02
N ALA A 33 19.50 -3.99 -50.99
CA ALA A 33 20.37 -4.86 -50.18
C ALA A 33 21.78 -4.39 -49.80
N THR A 34 22.04 -4.22 -48.50
CA THR A 34 23.17 -4.90 -47.81
C THR A 34 22.90 -4.93 -46.30
N THR A 35 22.52 -6.09 -45.77
CA THR A 35 22.93 -6.50 -44.42
C THR A 35 24.15 -7.42 -44.61
N PRO A 36 25.18 -7.30 -43.77
CA PRO A 36 25.15 -8.02 -42.52
C PRO A 36 25.64 -7.22 -41.30
N THR A 37 24.94 -7.46 -40.19
CA THR A 37 25.51 -7.69 -38.85
C THR A 37 26.73 -6.85 -38.46
N THR A 38 26.49 -5.79 -37.69
CA THR A 38 27.43 -5.42 -36.63
C THR A 38 26.74 -5.65 -35.29
N THR A 39 27.15 -6.75 -34.67
CA THR A 39 26.92 -7.14 -33.29
C THR A 39 27.41 -6.03 -32.38
N ALA A 40 26.51 -5.13 -31.98
CA ALA A 40 26.64 -4.48 -30.69
C ALA A 40 26.20 -5.51 -29.64
N PRO A 41 27.02 -5.83 -28.62
CA PRO A 41 26.58 -6.73 -27.58
C PRO A 41 25.38 -6.08 -26.89
N LEU A 42 24.23 -6.75 -27.04
CA LEU A 42 23.11 -6.66 -26.11
C LEU A 42 23.72 -6.80 -24.72
N THR A 43 23.80 -5.71 -23.97
CA THR A 43 23.81 -5.82 -22.52
C THR A 43 22.60 -6.69 -22.19
N PRO A 44 22.78 -7.90 -21.64
CA PRO A 44 21.64 -8.64 -21.14
C PRO A 44 21.00 -7.71 -20.13
N MET A 45 19.71 -7.48 -20.33
CA MET A 45 18.81 -6.84 -19.38
C MET A 45 19.21 -7.33 -18.00
N THR A 46 19.81 -6.44 -17.21
CA THR A 46 19.92 -6.66 -15.79
C THR A 46 18.47 -6.81 -15.34
N ASP A 47 18.07 -8.06 -15.09
CA ASP A 47 16.92 -8.35 -14.26
C ASP A 47 17.34 -7.83 -12.88
N GLU A 48 17.24 -6.51 -12.73
CA GLU A 48 17.41 -5.79 -11.49
C GLU A 48 16.28 -6.30 -10.63
N LYS A 49 16.56 -7.40 -9.92
CA LYS A 49 15.63 -8.18 -9.12
C LYS A 49 14.77 -7.20 -8.35
N ALA A 50 13.60 -6.91 -8.89
CA ALA A 50 12.75 -5.86 -8.38
C ALA A 50 12.48 -6.21 -6.92
N ALA A 51 12.69 -5.25 -6.02
CA ALA A 51 12.41 -5.44 -4.61
C ALA A 51 11.03 -6.12 -4.46
N PRO A 52 10.89 -7.11 -3.56
CA PRO A 52 9.66 -7.88 -3.46
C PRO A 52 8.48 -6.92 -3.29
N LYS A 53 7.61 -6.87 -4.30
CA LYS A 53 6.50 -5.92 -4.36
C LYS A 53 5.40 -6.41 -3.44
N ASP A 54 5.06 -5.58 -2.47
CA ASP A 54 3.93 -5.81 -1.57
C ASP A 54 2.64 -5.26 -2.20
N LEU A 55 1.75 -6.17 -2.57
CA LEU A 55 0.56 -5.87 -3.34
C LEU A 55 -0.68 -6.29 -2.58
N LEU A 56 -1.69 -5.43 -2.56
CA LEU A 56 -2.98 -5.69 -1.95
C LEU A 56 -4.09 -5.58 -2.98
N PHE A 57 -4.90 -6.62 -3.06
CA PHE A 57 -6.08 -6.70 -3.91
C PHE A 57 -7.35 -6.66 -3.05
N VAL A 58 -8.27 -5.76 -3.37
CA VAL A 58 -9.55 -5.63 -2.68
C VAL A 58 -10.59 -6.59 -3.28
N HIS A 59 -11.07 -7.53 -2.48
CA HIS A 59 -12.01 -8.56 -2.92
C HIS A 59 -13.47 -8.15 -2.68
N SER A 60 -13.85 -7.93 -1.42
CA SER A 60 -15.24 -7.67 -1.01
C SER A 60 -15.31 -6.86 0.29
N PRO A 61 -16.46 -6.26 0.64
CA PRO A 61 -16.69 -5.76 2.00
C PRO A 61 -16.57 -6.87 3.06
N SER A 62 -16.27 -6.49 4.31
CA SER A 62 -16.36 -7.34 5.49
C SER A 62 -17.82 -7.63 5.88
N ASP A 63 -18.04 -8.62 6.75
CA ASP A 63 -19.40 -9.00 7.18
C ASP A 63 -20.12 -7.91 7.97
N ASP A 64 -19.36 -7.08 8.70
CA ASP A 64 -19.89 -5.95 9.46
C ASP A 64 -19.99 -4.65 8.63
N GLY A 65 -19.54 -4.68 7.37
CA GLY A 65 -19.52 -3.53 6.46
C GLY A 65 -18.59 -2.38 6.89
N GLN A 66 -17.76 -2.57 7.92
CA GLN A 66 -16.83 -1.55 8.42
C GLN A 66 -15.40 -1.71 7.87
N GLY A 67 -15.15 -2.77 7.10
CA GLY A 67 -13.85 -3.11 6.54
C GLY A 67 -13.96 -3.73 5.14
N LEU A 68 -12.80 -4.08 4.60
CA LEU A 68 -12.65 -4.73 3.31
C LEU A 68 -11.86 -6.01 3.47
N ARG A 69 -12.36 -7.11 2.92
CA ARG A 69 -11.61 -8.36 2.73
C ARG A 69 -10.62 -8.19 1.59
N VAL A 70 -9.38 -8.54 1.86
CA VAL A 70 -8.24 -8.30 0.98
C VAL A 70 -7.38 -9.53 0.82
N ILE A 71 -6.75 -9.65 -0.34
CA ILE A 71 -5.71 -10.63 -0.61
C ILE A 71 -4.41 -9.85 -0.79
N ARG A 72 -3.41 -10.13 0.05
CA ARG A 72 -2.10 -9.48 -0.02
C ARG A 72 -1.05 -10.47 -0.50
N LYS A 73 -0.22 -10.06 -1.45
CA LYS A 73 1.00 -10.75 -1.85
C LYS A 73 2.18 -10.04 -1.18
N ARG A 74 2.86 -10.73 -0.28
CA ARG A 74 4.10 -10.29 0.37
C ARG A 74 5.18 -11.31 0.09
N GLU A 75 6.27 -10.88 -0.53
CA GLU A 75 7.34 -11.78 -0.96
C GLU A 75 6.77 -12.93 -1.81
N ASP A 76 6.88 -14.16 -1.34
CA ASP A 76 6.36 -15.38 -1.98
C ASP A 76 5.11 -15.95 -1.29
N ARG A 77 4.48 -15.18 -0.40
CA ARG A 77 3.28 -15.58 0.36
C ARG A 77 2.06 -14.78 -0.04
N LEU A 78 0.93 -15.49 -0.14
CA LEU A 78 -0.39 -14.89 -0.20
C LEU A 78 -1.05 -14.95 1.18
N GLU A 79 -1.57 -13.82 1.62
CA GLU A 79 -2.27 -13.66 2.88
C GLU A 79 -3.69 -13.17 2.62
N LEU A 80 -4.67 -13.81 3.28
CA LEU A 80 -6.04 -13.36 3.30
C LEU A 80 -6.27 -12.62 4.61
N GLY A 81 -6.80 -11.41 4.51
CA GLY A 81 -7.04 -10.58 5.69
C GLY A 81 -8.16 -9.59 5.49
N GLU A 82 -8.29 -8.72 6.47
CA GLU A 82 -9.23 -7.61 6.44
C GLU A 82 -8.48 -6.32 6.74
N ILE A 83 -8.81 -5.25 6.01
CA ILE A 83 -8.33 -3.90 6.29
C ILE A 83 -9.49 -3.03 6.77
N ARG A 84 -9.20 -2.21 7.77
CA ARG A 84 -10.13 -1.22 8.33
C ARG A 84 -9.46 0.14 8.38
N ALA A 85 -10.25 1.20 8.24
CA ALA A 85 -9.77 2.55 8.47
C ALA A 85 -9.36 2.72 9.93
N LEU A 86 -8.23 3.40 10.17
CA LEU A 86 -7.82 3.76 11.52
C LEU A 86 -8.84 4.70 12.16
N GLN A 87 -9.11 4.49 13.44
CA GLN A 87 -10.02 5.31 14.23
C GLN A 87 -9.35 5.72 15.53
N GLU A 88 -9.38 7.03 15.83
CA GLU A 88 -8.80 7.58 17.06
C GLU A 88 -9.45 6.94 18.29
N GLY A 89 -8.64 6.62 19.30
CA GLY A 89 -9.10 5.97 20.53
C GLY A 89 -9.51 4.51 20.39
N ARG A 90 -9.47 3.90 19.20
CA ARG A 90 -9.68 2.45 19.01
C ARG A 90 -8.34 1.70 18.93
N PRO A 91 -8.26 0.49 19.51
CA PRO A 91 -7.07 -0.34 19.38
C PRO A 91 -6.77 -0.67 17.91
N VAL A 92 -5.48 -0.68 17.58
CA VAL A 92 -4.99 -1.17 16.29
C VAL A 92 -4.75 -2.68 16.40
N HIS A 93 -5.36 -3.44 15.51
CA HIS A 93 -5.15 -4.87 15.38
C HIS A 93 -4.31 -5.14 14.13
N GLY A 94 -3.14 -5.76 14.31
CA GLY A 94 -2.23 -6.07 13.19
C GLY A 94 -1.37 -4.88 12.76
N GLU A 95 -1.09 -4.80 11.46
CA GLU A 95 -0.20 -3.81 10.85
C GLU A 95 -0.95 -2.52 10.49
N VAL A 96 -0.26 -1.38 10.60
CA VAL A 96 -0.73 -0.10 10.03
C VAL A 96 -0.07 0.09 8.67
N VAL A 97 -0.91 0.24 7.65
CA VAL A 97 -0.45 0.37 6.27
C VAL A 97 -0.99 1.62 5.61
N ARG A 98 -0.17 2.20 4.73
CA ARG A 98 -0.58 3.20 3.74
C ARG A 98 -0.79 2.50 2.41
N LEU A 99 -1.92 2.77 1.77
CA LEU A 99 -2.26 2.22 0.47
C LEU A 99 -2.09 3.28 -0.61
N ARG A 100 -1.48 2.89 -1.73
CA ARG A 100 -1.45 3.68 -2.96
C ARG A 100 -2.08 2.89 -4.09
N GLN A 101 -3.14 3.41 -4.68
CA GLN A 101 -3.77 2.77 -5.84
C GLN A 101 -2.81 2.74 -7.02
N ARG A 102 -2.78 1.61 -7.74
CA ARG A 102 -2.02 1.47 -8.99
C ARG A 102 -2.86 1.87 -10.20
N ASP A 103 -2.18 2.40 -11.21
CA ASP A 103 -2.80 2.76 -12.49
C ASP A 103 -3.25 1.52 -13.29
N GLU A 104 -2.62 0.36 -13.03
CA GLU A 104 -2.90 -0.90 -13.72
C GLU A 104 -4.33 -1.42 -13.45
N HIS A 105 -4.86 -1.25 -12.23
CA HIS A 105 -6.18 -1.77 -11.85
C HIS A 105 -6.76 -1.06 -10.63
N GLU A 106 -8.05 -0.72 -10.66
CA GLU A 106 -8.74 0.07 -9.61
C GLU A 106 -8.76 -0.59 -8.22
N ARG A 107 -8.71 -1.93 -8.18
CA ARG A 107 -8.74 -2.71 -6.95
C ARG A 107 -7.36 -3.15 -6.45
N LEU A 108 -6.30 -2.71 -7.12
CA LEU A 108 -4.93 -3.11 -6.81
C LEU A 108 -4.15 -1.94 -6.19
N PHE A 109 -3.51 -2.20 -5.07
CA PHE A 109 -2.83 -1.20 -4.27
C PHE A 109 -1.41 -1.65 -3.93
N ASP A 110 -0.47 -0.71 -3.97
CA ASP A 110 0.82 -0.83 -3.31
C ASP A 110 0.66 -0.61 -1.82
N VAL A 111 1.29 -1.48 -1.04
CA VAL A 111 1.27 -1.43 0.42
C VAL A 111 2.59 -0.88 0.92
N GLU A 112 2.49 0.12 1.79
CA GLU A 112 3.61 0.63 2.57
C GLU A 112 3.30 0.45 4.05
N VAL A 113 4.10 -0.36 4.74
CA VAL A 113 3.93 -0.60 6.18
C VAL A 113 4.49 0.59 6.94
N MET A 114 3.63 1.25 7.73
CA MET A 114 4.02 2.33 8.62
C MET A 114 4.37 1.82 10.01
N VAL A 115 3.62 0.83 10.50
CA VAL A 115 3.83 0.19 11.81
C VAL A 115 3.59 -1.30 11.65
N ASP A 116 4.58 -2.11 12.03
CA ASP A 116 4.44 -3.56 12.07
C ASP A 116 3.45 -4.01 13.15
N ALA A 117 2.86 -5.18 12.95
CA ALA A 117 2.00 -5.78 13.95
C ALA A 117 2.80 -6.00 15.24
N PRO A 118 2.21 -5.73 16.42
CA PRO A 118 2.86 -6.09 17.67
C PRO A 118 3.12 -7.59 17.65
N GLY A 119 4.40 -7.96 17.61
CA GLY A 119 4.79 -9.35 17.43
C GLY A 119 4.18 -10.21 18.53
N THR A 120 3.56 -11.33 18.16
CA THR A 120 3.21 -12.45 19.07
C THR A 120 4.47 -13.17 19.58
N GLN A 121 5.55 -12.43 19.82
CA GLN A 121 6.63 -12.90 20.67
C GLN A 121 6.08 -12.86 22.09
N GLY A 122 5.31 -13.90 22.44
CA GLY A 122 4.80 -14.12 23.78
C GLY A 122 6.00 -14.08 24.72
N ARG A 123 6.13 -12.99 25.49
CA ARG A 123 7.16 -12.93 26.51
C ARG A 123 6.82 -14.01 27.52
N SER A 124 7.68 -15.02 27.62
CA SER A 124 7.50 -16.10 28.59
C SER A 124 7.61 -15.51 30.00
N GLY A 125 6.52 -15.60 30.75
CA GLY A 125 6.42 -15.10 32.11
C GLY A 125 5.03 -14.52 32.40
N PRO A 126 4.67 -14.35 33.68
CA PRO A 126 3.50 -13.58 34.06
C PRO A 126 3.57 -12.18 33.45
N ALA A 127 2.43 -11.64 33.01
CA ALA A 127 2.37 -10.28 32.47
C ALA A 127 3.02 -9.28 33.45
N GLN A 128 4.17 -8.72 33.08
CA GLN A 128 4.80 -7.65 33.85
C GLN A 128 4.05 -6.35 33.54
N VAL A 129 3.17 -5.97 34.46
CA VAL A 129 2.36 -4.74 34.40
C VAL A 129 3.14 -3.48 34.83
N ALA A 130 4.38 -3.64 35.30
CA ALA A 130 5.25 -2.55 35.68
C ALA A 130 6.38 -2.43 34.65
N THR A 131 6.45 -1.31 33.94
CA THR A 131 7.70 -0.92 33.29
C THR A 131 8.77 -0.71 34.36
N ASP A 132 10.05 -0.84 34.01
CA ASP A 132 11.15 -0.59 34.95
C ASP A 132 11.08 0.84 35.53
N ALA A 133 10.62 1.80 34.72
CA ALA A 133 10.38 3.17 35.16
C ALA A 133 9.24 3.26 36.19
N TYR A 134 8.13 2.54 35.99
CA TYR A 134 7.03 2.49 36.96
C TYR A 134 7.47 1.86 38.28
N ARG A 135 8.23 0.75 38.23
CA ARG A 135 8.77 0.09 39.43
C ARG A 135 9.78 0.98 40.16
N SER A 136 10.69 1.63 39.44
CA SER A 136 11.69 2.54 40.03
C SER A 136 11.03 3.73 40.72
N ASN A 137 9.99 4.31 40.12
CA ASN A 137 9.24 5.40 40.74
C ASN A 137 8.42 4.91 41.96
N TRP A 138 7.87 3.70 41.89
CA TRP A 138 7.17 3.09 43.02
C TRP A 138 8.11 2.81 44.20
N ASP A 139 9.30 2.26 43.93
CA ASP A 139 10.34 2.04 44.94
C ASP A 139 10.88 3.37 45.50
N ALA A 140 10.93 4.44 44.70
CA ALA A 140 11.33 5.76 45.19
C ALA A 140 10.31 6.37 46.16
N ILE A 141 9.00 6.12 45.97
CA ILE A 141 7.94 6.71 46.81
C ILE A 141 7.62 5.81 48.01
N PHE A 142 7.63 4.49 47.83
CA PHE A 142 7.16 3.51 48.82
C PHE A 142 8.21 2.50 49.25
N GLY A 143 9.38 2.49 48.62
CA GLY A 143 10.51 1.68 49.06
C GLY A 143 10.98 2.14 50.43
N ARG A 144 11.21 1.17 51.33
CA ARG A 144 11.76 1.48 52.65
C ARG A 144 13.18 2.03 52.49
N PRO A 145 13.54 3.13 53.16
CA PRO A 145 14.95 3.49 53.29
C PRO A 145 15.61 2.43 54.18
N GLY A 146 16.46 1.58 53.62
CA GLY A 146 17.11 0.52 54.39
C GLY A 146 18.42 0.05 53.79
N HIS A 147 19.52 0.42 54.46
CA HIS A 147 20.89 -0.09 54.29
C HIS A 147 21.71 0.45 53.11
N GLY A 148 21.91 1.77 53.09
CA GLY A 148 23.17 2.32 52.58
C GLY A 148 24.30 1.87 53.51
N GLY A 149 25.02 0.81 53.14
CA GLY A 149 26.25 0.42 53.80
C GLY A 149 27.24 1.58 53.72
N SER A 150 27.51 2.22 54.84
CA SER A 150 28.63 3.13 54.97
C SER A 150 29.93 2.32 54.91
N SER A 151 30.62 2.29 53.78
CA SER A 151 32.07 2.13 53.82
C SER A 151 32.66 3.47 54.23
N ALA A 152 32.92 3.63 55.52
CA ALA A 152 33.71 4.74 56.05
C ALA A 152 35.18 4.56 55.66
N PRO A 153 35.92 5.62 55.29
CA PRO A 153 37.36 5.56 55.12
C PRO A 153 38.09 5.81 56.45
N ASN A 154 38.72 4.76 56.98
CA ASN A 154 40.09 4.72 57.54
C ASN A 154 40.35 3.34 58.17
#